data_AF-A0A1X1MVL0-F1
#
_entry.id   AF-A0A1X1MVL0-F1
#
_cell.length_a   1.000
_cell.length_b   1.000
_cell.length_c   1.000
_cell.angle_alpha   90.00
_cell.angle_beta   90.00
_cell.angle_gamma   90.00
#
_symmetry.space_group_name_H-M   'P 1'
#
loop_
_entity.id
_entity.type
_entity.pdbx_description
1 polymer ?
#
loop_
_entity_poly.entity_id
_entity_poly.type
_entity_poly.pdbx_seq_one_letter_code
_entity_poly.pdbx_strand_id
1 'polypeptide(L)'
;GRLEALDALLNRLEDAERQAADASEHLIRTRRWQEDTVRTIQEERARMRQRQHALDELADHARAAVEALAHHRSLPREVHELAVELQVLDAAGFLTRRGSRSR
;
A
#
# COMPACT_ATOMS: atom_id res chain seq x y z
N GLY A 1 -2.12 -54.82 -32.01
CA GLY A 1 -1.24 -55.79 -31.32
C GLY A 1 -0.86 -55.27 -29.94
N ARG A 2 -0.42 -56.13 -29.00
CA ARG A 2 -0.05 -55.74 -27.63
C ARG A 2 1.09 -54.71 -27.55
N LEU A 3 2.01 -54.72 -28.52
CA LEU A 3 3.10 -53.75 -28.65
C LEU A 3 2.58 -52.34 -28.98
N GLU A 4 1.71 -52.21 -29.97
CA GLU A 4 1.11 -50.91 -30.35
C GLU A 4 0.34 -50.26 -29.18
N ALA A 5 -0.33 -51.08 -28.34
CA ALA A 5 -1.00 -50.59 -27.15
C ALA A 5 0.00 -50.09 -26.08
N LEU A 6 1.17 -50.72 -25.97
CA LEU A 6 2.24 -50.28 -25.07
C LEU A 6 2.84 -48.95 -25.56
N ASP A 7 3.12 -48.83 -26.87
CA ASP A 7 3.67 -47.61 -27.47
C ASP A 7 2.70 -46.43 -27.31
N ALA A 8 1.40 -46.66 -27.49
CA ALA A 8 0.38 -45.63 -27.26
C ALA A 8 0.31 -45.18 -25.79
N LEU A 9 0.54 -46.09 -24.83
CA LEU A 9 0.60 -45.74 -23.41
C LEU A 9 1.88 -44.98 -23.06
N LEU A 10 3.02 -45.35 -23.65
CA LEU A 10 4.29 -44.64 -23.48
C LEU A 10 4.20 -43.20 -24.00
N ASN A 11 3.66 -43.00 -25.20
CA ASN A 11 3.46 -41.67 -25.77
C ASN A 11 2.57 -40.78 -24.88
N ARG A 12 1.48 -41.34 -24.33
CA ARG A 12 0.61 -40.61 -23.39
C ARG A 12 1.31 -40.27 -22.08
N LEU A 13 2.17 -41.15 -21.59
CA LEU A 13 2.95 -40.89 -20.38
C LEU A 13 3.96 -39.76 -20.62
N GLU A 14 4.65 -39.77 -21.75
CA GLU A 14 5.57 -38.69 -22.13
C GLU A 14 4.83 -37.35 -22.28
N ASP A 15 3.65 -37.35 -22.89
CA ASP A 15 2.83 -36.13 -23.01
C ASP A 15 2.35 -35.63 -21.64
N ALA A 16 1.95 -36.53 -20.74
CA ALA A 16 1.58 -36.18 -19.38
C ALA A 16 2.76 -35.63 -18.59
N GLU A 17 3.97 -36.18 -18.77
CA GLU A 17 5.20 -35.68 -18.15
C GLU A 17 5.54 -34.27 -18.63
N ARG A 18 5.46 -34.02 -19.94
CA ARG A 18 5.65 -32.67 -20.51
C ARG A 18 4.65 -31.67 -19.93
N GLN A 19 3.37 -32.02 -19.88
CA GLN A 19 2.34 -31.15 -19.31
C GLN A 19 2.55 -30.89 -17.81
N ALA A 20 3.00 -31.89 -17.06
CA ALA A 20 3.31 -31.73 -15.64
C ALA A 20 4.53 -30.80 -15.43
N ALA A 21 5.56 -30.91 -16.28
CA ALA A 21 6.72 -30.03 -16.24
C ALA A 21 6.34 -28.57 -16.54
N ASP A 22 5.55 -28.33 -17.60
CA ASP A 22 5.07 -27.01 -17.98
C ASP A 22 4.21 -26.38 -16.87
N ALA A 23 3.30 -27.17 -16.28
CA ALA A 23 2.47 -26.74 -15.18
C ALA A 23 3.31 -26.39 -13.94
N SER A 24 4.33 -27.19 -13.63
CA SER A 24 5.26 -26.92 -12.53
C SER A 24 6.03 -25.63 -12.75
N GLU A 25 6.55 -25.39 -13.95
CA GLU A 25 7.24 -24.13 -14.29
C GLU A 25 6.29 -22.93 -14.15
N HIS A 26 5.04 -23.07 -14.62
CA HIS A 26 4.04 -22.03 -14.47
C HIS A 26 3.74 -21.72 -13.00
N LEU A 27 3.60 -22.74 -12.15
CA LEU A 27 3.40 -22.56 -10.71
C LEU A 27 4.58 -21.86 -10.04
N ILE A 28 5.82 -22.21 -10.40
CA ILE A 28 7.03 -21.56 -9.88
C ILE A 28 7.05 -20.08 -10.27
N ARG A 29 6.73 -19.75 -11.53
CA ARG A 29 6.65 -18.35 -12.00
C ARG A 29 5.57 -17.57 -11.25
N THR A 30 4.37 -18.14 -11.12
CA THR A 30 3.25 -17.52 -10.40
C THR A 30 3.60 -17.28 -8.94
N ARG A 31 4.23 -18.24 -8.28
CA ARG A 31 4.69 -18.09 -6.89
C ARG A 31 5.69 -16.93 -6.74
N ARG A 32 6.70 -16.85 -7.61
CA ARG A 32 7.67 -15.74 -7.59
C ARG A 32 6.99 -14.39 -7.79
N TRP A 33 6.06 -14.31 -8.74
CA TRP A 33 5.28 -13.11 -8.98
C TRP A 33 4.43 -12.72 -7.75
N GLN A 34 3.82 -13.68 -7.06
CA GLN A 34 3.07 -13.44 -5.82
C GLN A 34 3.98 -12.92 -4.69
N GLU A 35 5.14 -13.55 -4.50
CA GLU A 35 6.14 -13.14 -3.50
C GLU A 35 6.62 -11.70 -3.75
N ASP A 36 6.96 -11.38 -4.99
CA ASP A 36 7.36 -10.03 -5.40
C ASP A 36 6.23 -9.00 -5.19
N THR A 37 5.00 -9.35 -5.57
CA THR A 37 3.83 -8.48 -5.39
C THR A 37 3.57 -8.17 -3.92
N VAL A 38 3.65 -9.18 -3.05
CA VAL A 38 3.49 -9.00 -1.60
C VAL A 38 4.58 -8.08 -1.05
N ARG A 39 5.83 -8.28 -1.45
CA ARG A 39 6.95 -7.41 -1.06
C ARG A 39 6.69 -5.96 -1.49
N THR A 40 6.32 -5.72 -2.75
CA THR A 40 6.02 -4.37 -3.26
C THR A 40 4.87 -3.71 -2.50
N ILE A 41 3.79 -4.45 -2.19
CA ILE A 41 2.68 -3.93 -1.39
C ILE A 41 3.14 -3.53 0.01
N GLN A 42 4.02 -4.31 0.65
CA GLN A 42 4.55 -4.01 1.97
C GLN A 42 5.43 -2.76 1.96
N GLU A 43 6.29 -2.61 0.95
CA GLU A 43 7.15 -1.43 0.76
C GLU A 43 6.31 -0.17 0.54
N GLU A 44 5.34 -0.21 -0.36
CA GLU A 44 4.46 0.94 -0.63
C GLU A 44 3.60 1.29 0.59
N ARG A 45 3.10 0.29 1.34
CA ARG A 45 2.44 0.54 2.64
C ARG A 45 3.37 1.21 3.64
N ALA A 46 4.64 0.84 3.70
CA ALA A 46 5.61 1.49 4.58
C ALA A 46 5.85 2.95 4.17
N ARG A 47 6.01 3.21 2.87
CA ARG A 47 6.15 4.57 2.31
C ARG A 47 4.91 5.43 2.58
N MET A 48 3.71 4.87 2.41
CA MET A 48 2.46 5.57 2.71
C MET A 48 2.38 5.93 4.20
N ARG A 49 2.74 5.03 5.12
CA ARG A 49 2.80 5.35 6.56
C ARG A 49 3.79 6.47 6.86
N GLN A 50 4.96 6.46 6.23
CA GLN A 50 5.96 7.51 6.41
C GLN A 50 5.45 8.87 5.91
N ARG A 51 4.81 8.90 4.72
CA ARG A 51 4.20 10.12 4.18
C ARG A 51 3.06 10.63 5.05
N GLN A 52 2.21 9.73 5.55
CA GLN A 52 1.15 10.09 6.48
C GLN A 52 1.70 10.71 7.76
N HIS A 53 2.78 10.14 8.30
CA HIS A 53 3.43 10.69 9.49
C HIS A 53 3.96 12.10 9.25
N ALA A 54 4.65 12.33 8.12
CA ALA A 54 5.15 13.66 7.77
C ALA A 54 4.02 14.68 7.55
N LEU A 55 2.89 14.25 6.98
CA LEU A 55 1.71 15.10 6.81
C LEU A 55 1.11 15.49 8.17
N ASP A 56 1.01 14.53 9.10
CA ASP A 56 0.51 14.80 10.46
C ASP A 56 1.43 15.77 11.21
N GLU A 57 2.75 15.58 11.13
CA GLU A 57 3.73 16.49 11.75
C GLU A 57 3.63 17.91 11.19
N LEU A 58 3.49 18.05 9.86
CA LEU A 58 3.30 19.34 9.23
C LEU A 58 1.99 20.00 9.68
N ALA A 59 0.90 19.23 9.77
CA ALA A 59 -0.38 19.73 10.25
C ALA A 59 -0.32 20.17 11.72
N ASP A 60 0.37 19.41 12.58
CA ASP A 60 0.57 19.77 13.99
C ASP A 60 1.38 21.06 14.13
N HIS A 61 2.46 21.22 13.34
CA HIS A 61 3.23 22.46 13.30
C HIS A 61 2.41 23.65 12.80
N ALA A 62 1.61 23.45 11.75
CA ALA A 62 0.76 24.49 11.19
C ALA A 62 -0.32 24.93 12.19
N ARG A 63 -0.95 23.99 12.91
CA ARG A 63 -1.89 24.30 14.00
C ARG A 63 -1.25 25.12 15.10
N ALA A 64 -0.06 24.72 15.56
CA ALA A 64 0.67 25.46 16.60
C ALA A 64 1.02 26.88 16.14
N ALA A 65 1.40 27.06 14.87
CA ALA A 65 1.68 28.39 14.30
C ALA A 65 0.42 29.26 14.23
N VAL A 66 -0.71 28.69 13.77
CA VAL A 66 -2.02 29.37 13.74
C VAL A 66 -2.44 29.80 15.15
N GLU A 67 -2.30 28.92 16.14
CA GLU A 67 -2.64 29.20 17.54
C GLU A 67 -1.76 30.30 18.15
N ALA A 68 -0.45 30.27 17.87
CA ALA A 68 0.47 31.33 18.30
C ALA A 68 0.09 32.70 17.71
N LEU A 69 -0.37 32.72 16.46
CA LEU A 69 -0.82 33.95 15.80
C LEU A 69 -2.21 34.39 16.25
N ALA A 70 -3.03 33.50 16.82
CA ALA A 70 -4.39 33.83 17.30
C ALA A 70 -4.43 34.90 18.40
N HIS A 71 -3.31 35.11 19.09
CA HIS A 71 -3.16 36.10 20.15
C HIS A 71 -2.88 37.53 19.61
N HIS A 72 -2.73 37.69 18.29
CA HIS A 72 -2.49 38.98 17.64
C HIS A 72 -3.83 39.68 17.34
N ARG A 73 -3.87 41.01 17.53
CA ARG A 73 -5.09 41.84 17.32
C ARG A 73 -5.69 41.76 15.92
N SER A 74 -4.90 41.41 14.91
CA SER A 74 -5.35 41.19 13.54
C SER A 74 -4.62 40.00 12.95
N LEU A 75 -5.36 38.94 12.63
CA LEU A 75 -4.84 37.80 11.90
C LEU A 75 -4.86 38.09 10.39
N PRO A 76 -3.76 37.86 9.67
CA PRO A 76 -3.76 37.86 8.22
C PRO A 76 -4.77 36.83 7.68
N ARG A 77 -5.38 37.15 6.53
CA ARG A 77 -6.40 36.29 5.89
C ARG A 77 -5.86 34.90 5.59
N GLU A 78 -4.60 34.81 5.20
CA GLU A 78 -3.87 33.59 4.88
C GLU A 78 -3.81 32.63 6.09
N VAL A 79 -3.72 33.17 7.31
CA VAL A 79 -3.70 32.35 8.54
C VAL A 79 -5.09 31.76 8.82
N HIS A 80 -6.15 32.52 8.50
CA HIS A 80 -7.52 32.03 8.61
C HIS A 80 -7.82 30.95 7.55
N GLU A 81 -7.39 31.16 6.31
CA GLU A 81 -7.53 30.18 5.22
C GLU A 81 -6.78 28.88 5.57
N LEU A 82 -5.55 28.98 6.08
CA LEU A 82 -4.79 27.82 6.55
C LEU A 82 -5.50 27.06 7.68
N ALA A 83 -6.14 27.77 8.62
CA ALA A 83 -6.90 27.14 9.70
C ALA A 83 -8.11 26.34 9.16
N VAL A 84 -8.81 26.90 8.17
CA VAL A 84 -9.92 26.22 7.49
C VAL A 84 -9.43 24.99 6.73
N GLU A 85 -8.33 25.10 5.98
CA GLU A 85 -7.75 23.97 5.24
C GLU A 85 -7.34 22.83 6.17
N LEU A 86 -6.70 23.12 7.31
CA LEU A 86 -6.36 22.12 8.31
C LEU A 86 -7.59 21.42 8.89
N GLN A 87 -8.69 22.17 9.10
CA GLN A 87 -9.95 21.60 9.55
C GLN A 87 -10.58 20.70 8.48
N VAL A 88 -10.52 21.09 7.20
CA VAL A 88 -11.00 20.26 6.09
C VAL A 88 -10.20 18.97 5.98
N LEU A 89 -8.87 19.03 6.08
CA LEU A 89 -8.00 17.85 6.04
C LEU A 89 -8.29 16.87 7.20
N ASP A 90 -8.55 17.40 8.39
CA ASP A 90 -8.94 16.57 9.55
C ASP A 90 -10.32 15.94 9.35
N ALA A 91 -11.31 16.72 8.92
CA ALA A 91 -12.68 16.26 8.70
C ALA A 91 -12.78 15.21 7.59
N ALA A 92 -11.99 15.35 6.53
CA ALA A 92 -11.91 14.39 5.42
C ALA A 92 -11.09 13.12 5.77
N GLY A 93 -10.48 13.07 6.96
CA GLY A 93 -9.70 11.91 7.40
C GLY A 93 -8.33 11.78 6.74
N PHE A 94 -7.81 12.87 6.15
CA PHE A 94 -6.45 12.93 5.62
C PHE A 94 -5.40 13.07 6.71
N LEU A 95 -5.79 13.60 7.88
CA LEU A 95 -4.92 13.64 9.05
C LEU A 95 -5.27 12.46 9.95
N THR A 96 -4.24 11.77 10.43
CA THR A 96 -4.46 10.72 11.41
C THR A 96 -4.88 11.41 12.69
N ARG A 97 -6.15 11.24 13.10
CA ARG A 97 -6.61 11.66 14.43
C ARG A 97 -5.76 10.93 15.46
N ARG A 98 -4.66 11.55 15.91
CA ARG A 98 -4.03 11.19 17.19
C ARG A 98 -5.11 11.50 18.20
N GLY A 99 -5.91 10.48 18.55
CA GLY A 99 -6.88 10.56 19.62
C GLY A 99 -6.20 11.28 20.76
N SER A 100 -6.78 12.40 21.17
CA SER A 100 -6.31 13.20 22.28
C SER A 100 -5.84 12.24 23.37
N ARG A 101 -4.52 12.12 23.54
CA ARG A 101 -3.97 11.58 24.78
C ARG A 101 -4.36 12.61 25.83
N SER A 102 -5.58 12.49 26.33
CA SER A 102 -6.03 13.17 27.53
C SER A 102 -5.07 12.74 28.62
N ARG A 103 -4.25 13.69 29.05
CA ARG A 103 -3.56 13.60 30.34
C ARG A 103 -4.60 13.53 31.45
#